data_AF-A0A3Q3ADU4-F1
#
_entry.id   AF-A0A3Q3ADU4-F1
#
_cell.length_a   1.000
_cell.length_b   1.000
_cell.length_c   1.000
_cell.angle_alpha   90.00
_cell.angle_beta   90.00
_cell.angle_gamma   90.00
#
_symmetry.space_group_name_H-M   'P 1'
#
loop_
_entity.id
_entity.type
_entity.pdbx_description
1 polymer ?
#
loop_
_entity_poly.entity_id
_entity_poly.type
_entity_poly.pdbx_seq_one_letter_code
_entity_poly.pdbx_strand_id
1 'polypeptide(L)'
;MCPAGKRSRVTEFRSTSCLPCNEETFTDRPNGKTRCNQCSTCDPGGLSYHITEVWGDLVKAEQKFYFCLFPGSGLKLKRKCEPSSDTVCEPMEGFFCIEPTNTGCSAAQRHKSCEELNLRLITAGTAAADAQCGGKRSNETAVWFGIRTPLFVILCIASFISVFALTAQLVPQLNGLETKTLDWLINYGKNESSLSFKMFGILK
;
A
#
# COMPACT_ATOMS: atom_id res chain seq x y z
N MET A 1 10.50 -12.51 55.07
CA MET A 1 9.89 -12.03 53.80
C MET A 1 10.96 -11.30 53.02
N CYS A 2 11.06 -11.57 51.72
CA CYS A 2 12.01 -10.93 50.82
C CYS A 2 11.40 -9.69 50.17
N PRO A 3 12.19 -8.65 49.85
CA PRO A 3 11.71 -7.48 49.12
C PRO A 3 11.27 -7.84 47.70
N ALA A 4 10.60 -6.91 47.02
CA ALA A 4 10.27 -7.02 45.60
C ALA A 4 11.55 -7.29 44.78
N GLY A 5 11.41 -8.06 43.70
CA GLY A 5 12.55 -8.54 42.90
C GLY A 5 13.36 -9.67 43.51
N LYS A 6 12.97 -10.21 44.66
CA LYS A 6 13.66 -11.34 45.30
C LYS A 6 12.72 -12.48 45.69
N ARG A 7 13.23 -13.70 45.55
CA ARG A 7 12.60 -14.96 45.97
C ARG A 7 13.30 -15.55 47.18
N SER A 8 12.55 -16.30 47.97
CA SER A 8 13.09 -17.06 49.10
C SER A 8 13.85 -18.29 48.61
N ARG A 9 15.02 -18.53 49.18
CA ARG A 9 15.68 -19.83 49.16
C ARG A 9 15.65 -20.37 50.57
N VAL A 10 14.96 -21.49 50.76
CA VAL A 10 15.03 -22.25 52.01
C VAL A 10 16.19 -23.23 51.88
N THR A 11 17.19 -23.08 52.74
CA THR A 11 18.26 -24.09 52.87
C THR A 11 17.83 -25.15 53.88
N GLU A 12 18.44 -26.33 53.81
CA GLU A 12 18.19 -27.49 54.69
C GLU A 12 18.19 -27.12 56.19
N PHE A 13 18.96 -26.09 56.57
CA PHE A 13 19.03 -25.50 57.91
C PHE A 13 17.99 -24.42 58.25
N ARG A 14 16.84 -24.35 57.55
CA ARG A 14 15.77 -23.34 57.77
C ARG A 14 16.19 -21.86 57.67
N SER A 15 17.38 -21.57 57.15
CA SER A 15 17.77 -20.20 56.83
C SER A 15 17.03 -19.74 55.57
N THR A 16 16.38 -18.59 55.63
CA THR A 16 15.71 -17.97 54.48
C THR A 16 16.62 -16.90 53.92
N SER A 17 17.28 -17.18 52.80
CA SER A 17 18.04 -16.17 52.06
C SER A 17 17.20 -15.62 50.89
N CYS A 18 17.45 -14.36 50.53
CA CYS A 18 16.75 -13.70 49.44
C CYS A 18 17.64 -13.63 48.20
N LEU A 19 17.26 -14.38 47.17
CA LEU A 19 17.94 -14.37 45.88
C LEU A 19 17.19 -13.48 44.89
N PRO A 20 17.89 -12.78 43.98
CA PRO A 20 17.21 -12.07 42.91
C PRO A 20 16.38 -13.01 42.04
N CYS A 21 15.31 -12.47 41.45
CA CYS A 21 14.61 -13.14 40.36
C CYS A 21 15.55 -13.26 39.14
N ASN A 22 15.35 -14.33 38.38
CA ASN A 22 16.07 -14.52 37.12
C ASN A 22 15.48 -13.57 36.07
N GLU A 23 16.21 -13.37 34.97
CA GLU A 23 15.68 -12.73 33.77
C GLU A 23 14.38 -13.45 33.34
N GLU A 24 13.44 -12.69 32.78
CA GLU A 24 12.08 -13.16 32.43
C GLU A 24 11.16 -13.50 33.62
N THR A 25 11.58 -13.22 34.86
CA THR A 25 10.72 -13.36 36.04
C THR A 25 10.70 -12.15 36.95
N PHE A 26 9.59 -11.90 37.63
CA PHE A 26 9.42 -10.74 38.50
C PHE A 26 8.64 -11.04 39.79
N THR A 27 8.76 -10.14 40.76
CA THR A 27 7.87 -10.04 41.92
C THR A 27 7.65 -8.56 42.26
N ASP A 28 6.40 -8.12 42.22
CA ASP A 28 5.97 -6.74 42.41
C ASP A 28 5.92 -6.30 43.89
N ARG A 29 5.78 -7.28 44.79
CA ARG A 29 5.58 -7.04 46.23
C ARG A 29 6.53 -7.86 47.09
N PRO A 30 6.80 -7.42 48.34
CA PRO A 30 7.53 -8.22 49.31
C PRO A 30 6.81 -9.56 49.55
N ASN A 31 7.54 -10.66 49.42
CA ASN A 31 6.93 -11.99 49.40
C ASN A 31 7.82 -13.04 50.06
N GLY A 32 7.26 -14.22 50.31
CA GLY A 32 7.98 -15.40 50.79
C GLY A 32 8.10 -16.50 49.73
N LYS A 33 7.82 -16.21 48.46
CA LYS A 33 7.74 -17.22 47.40
C LYS A 33 9.12 -17.72 47.02
N THR A 34 9.25 -19.02 46.78
CA THR A 34 10.51 -19.64 46.32
C THR A 34 10.76 -19.49 44.82
N ARG A 35 9.72 -19.14 44.06
CA ARG A 35 9.71 -18.89 42.62
C ARG A 35 9.10 -17.52 42.32
N CYS A 36 9.68 -16.81 41.36
CA CYS A 36 9.15 -15.54 40.86
C CYS A 36 8.03 -15.78 39.84
N ASN A 37 7.20 -14.76 39.59
CA ASN A 37 6.16 -14.83 38.56
C ASN A 37 6.82 -14.70 37.18
N GLN A 38 6.27 -15.37 36.17
CA GLN A 38 6.74 -15.21 34.79
C GLN A 38 6.34 -13.84 34.24
N CYS A 39 7.21 -13.20 33.48
CA CYS A 39 6.90 -11.94 32.82
C CYS A 39 5.89 -12.15 31.68
N SER A 40 4.99 -11.19 31.53
CA SER A 40 4.09 -11.11 30.38
C SER A 40 4.89 -10.82 29.10
N THR A 41 4.45 -11.38 27.97
CA THR A 41 5.04 -11.11 26.66
C THR A 41 4.06 -10.29 25.81
N CYS A 42 4.58 -9.33 25.06
CA CYS A 42 3.78 -8.59 24.08
C CYS A 42 3.98 -9.24 22.73
N ASP A 43 2.94 -9.88 22.18
CA ASP A 43 3.01 -10.47 20.85
C ASP A 43 2.48 -9.48 19.80
N PRO A 44 3.36 -8.85 19.00
CA PRO A 44 2.92 -8.00 17.92
C PRO A 44 2.29 -8.79 16.77
N GLY A 45 2.50 -10.11 16.69
CA GLY A 45 2.34 -10.85 15.45
C GLY A 45 3.47 -10.47 14.50
N GLY A 46 4.45 -11.36 14.38
CA GLY A 46 5.64 -11.13 13.57
C GLY A 46 6.27 -12.43 13.09
N LEU A 47 6.97 -12.34 11.96
CA LEU A 47 7.66 -13.45 11.30
C LEU A 47 8.59 -14.18 12.27
N SER A 48 8.26 -15.43 12.59
CA SER A 48 9.27 -16.39 13.05
C SER A 48 10.17 -16.69 11.85
N TYR A 49 11.42 -16.21 11.88
CA TYR A 49 12.41 -16.55 10.87
C TYR A 49 13.22 -17.75 11.35
N HIS A 50 13.39 -18.74 10.50
CA HIS A 50 14.30 -19.84 10.78
C HIS A 50 15.71 -19.37 10.44
N ILE A 51 16.61 -19.33 11.42
CA ILE A 51 18.03 -19.06 11.17
C ILE A 51 18.60 -20.26 10.41
N THR A 52 19.06 -20.04 9.18
CA THR A 52 19.62 -21.11 8.35
C THR A 52 21.14 -21.21 8.49
N GLU A 53 21.83 -20.11 8.81
CA GLU A 53 23.28 -20.05 8.94
C GLU A 53 23.74 -18.94 9.89
N VAL A 54 24.79 -19.21 10.70
CA VAL A 54 25.46 -18.24 11.58
C VAL A 54 26.96 -18.22 11.21
N TRP A 55 27.51 -17.04 10.90
CA TRP A 55 28.93 -16.84 10.57
C TRP A 55 29.52 -15.73 11.45
N GLY A 56 30.16 -16.10 12.57
CA GLY A 56 30.66 -15.13 13.55
C GLY A 56 29.51 -14.29 14.13
N ASP A 57 29.61 -12.96 14.03
CA ASP A 57 28.57 -12.03 14.48
C ASP A 57 27.46 -11.76 13.43
N LEU A 58 27.55 -12.38 12.24
CA LEU A 58 26.59 -12.20 11.15
C LEU A 58 25.58 -13.36 11.10
N VAL A 59 24.29 -13.01 11.12
CA VAL A 59 23.17 -13.94 11.01
C VAL A 59 22.60 -13.90 9.60
N LYS A 60 22.60 -15.02 8.88
CA LYS A 60 21.94 -15.16 7.59
C LYS A 60 20.53 -15.71 7.82
N ALA A 61 19.55 -14.82 7.77
CA ALA A 61 18.13 -15.18 7.78
C ALA A 61 17.63 -15.20 6.33
N GLU A 62 17.22 -16.36 5.82
CA GLU A 62 16.41 -16.37 4.59
C GLU A 62 15.00 -15.90 4.94
N GLN A 63 14.49 -14.90 4.22
CA GLN A 63 13.09 -14.49 4.27
C GLN A 63 12.22 -15.57 3.62
N LYS A 64 12.10 -16.73 4.25
CA LYS A 64 11.07 -17.70 3.88
C LYS A 64 9.74 -17.13 4.38
N PHE A 65 8.93 -16.70 3.42
CA PHE A 65 7.57 -16.19 3.59
C PHE A 65 6.66 -17.31 4.13
N TYR A 66 6.83 -17.68 5.39
CA TYR A 66 5.83 -18.51 6.07
C TYR A 66 4.60 -17.62 6.27
N PHE A 67 3.51 -17.94 5.57
CA PHE A 67 2.20 -17.38 5.84
C PHE A 67 1.95 -17.53 7.36
N CYS A 68 1.80 -16.44 8.09
CA CYS A 68 1.68 -16.48 9.54
C CYS A 68 0.41 -17.27 9.90
N LEU A 69 0.56 -18.54 10.30
CA LEU A 69 -0.55 -19.40 10.75
C LEU A 69 -1.09 -18.96 12.12
N PHE A 70 -0.39 -18.08 12.83
CA PHE A 70 -0.81 -17.52 14.11
C PHE A 70 -0.96 -16.00 14.00
N PRO A 71 -2.19 -15.47 14.04
CA PRO A 71 -2.40 -14.05 14.23
C PRO A 71 -1.92 -13.69 15.65
N GLY A 72 -0.85 -12.92 15.77
CA GLY A 72 -0.38 -12.43 17.08
C GLY A 72 -1.38 -11.47 17.73
N SER A 73 -1.17 -11.17 19.00
CA SER A 73 -2.11 -10.39 19.83
C SER A 73 -2.17 -8.89 19.53
N GLY A 74 -1.42 -8.39 18.54
CA GLY A 74 -1.46 -6.99 18.10
C GLY A 74 -0.86 -6.00 19.10
N LEU A 75 0.06 -6.45 19.94
CA LEU A 75 0.64 -5.65 21.03
C LEU A 75 2.12 -5.32 20.79
N LYS A 76 2.53 -4.11 21.15
CA LYS A 76 3.92 -3.66 21.21
C LYS A 76 4.39 -3.55 22.65
N LEU A 77 5.70 -3.73 22.84
CA LEU A 77 6.37 -3.54 24.12
C LEU A 77 6.43 -2.05 24.47
N LYS A 78 5.83 -1.65 25.59
CA LYS A 78 5.95 -0.30 26.15
C LYS A 78 7.06 -0.24 27.20
N ARG A 79 7.09 -1.21 28.10
CA ARG A 79 8.07 -1.34 29.17
C ARG A 79 8.52 -2.78 29.30
N LYS A 80 9.83 -3.00 29.30
CA LYS A 80 10.44 -4.32 29.53
C LYS A 80 10.18 -4.82 30.95
N CYS A 81 10.26 -6.13 31.11
CA CYS A 81 10.20 -6.73 32.43
C CYS A 81 11.42 -6.36 33.27
N GLU A 82 11.21 -6.18 34.57
CA GLU A 82 12.26 -6.01 35.56
C GLU A 82 12.03 -6.99 36.72
N PRO A 83 13.05 -7.32 37.52
CA PRO A 83 12.86 -8.22 38.66
C PRO A 83 11.72 -7.77 39.60
N SER A 84 11.53 -6.46 39.75
CA SER A 84 10.50 -5.86 40.62
C SER A 84 9.18 -5.52 39.91
N SER A 85 9.04 -5.73 38.60
CA SER A 85 7.82 -5.33 37.89
C SER A 85 7.64 -6.05 36.56
N ASP A 86 6.38 -6.35 36.22
CA ASP A 86 6.05 -7.05 34.97
C ASP A 86 6.33 -6.19 33.72
N THR A 87 6.35 -6.83 32.56
CA THR A 87 6.25 -6.19 31.25
C THR A 87 4.95 -5.39 31.12
N VAL A 88 5.00 -4.25 30.42
CA VAL A 88 3.79 -3.49 30.05
C VAL A 88 3.66 -3.45 28.53
N CYS A 89 2.50 -3.88 28.05
CA CYS A 89 2.14 -3.94 26.63
C CYS A 89 1.13 -2.86 26.25
N GLU A 90 1.24 -2.37 25.02
CA GLU A 90 0.30 -1.44 24.40
C GLU A 90 -0.14 -1.92 23.02
N PRO A 91 -1.30 -1.50 22.49
CA PRO A 91 -1.68 -1.78 21.11
C PRO A 91 -0.68 -1.21 20.11
N MET A 92 -0.43 -1.95 19.03
CA MET A 92 0.34 -1.43 17.90
C MET A 92 -0.47 -0.45 17.03
N GLU A 93 0.20 0.19 16.08
CA GLU A 93 -0.47 1.10 15.15
C GLU A 93 -1.49 0.35 14.29
N GLY A 94 -2.68 0.93 14.15
CA GLY A 94 -3.81 0.29 13.48
C GLY A 94 -4.52 -0.76 14.33
N PHE A 95 -4.23 -0.88 15.63
CA PHE A 95 -4.93 -1.75 16.56
C PHE A 95 -5.47 -0.95 17.76
N PHE A 96 -6.53 -1.47 18.38
CA PHE A 96 -7.12 -0.95 19.61
C PHE A 96 -7.19 -2.06 20.68
N CYS A 97 -7.10 -1.66 21.94
CA CYS A 97 -7.19 -2.59 23.06
C CYS A 97 -8.62 -3.11 23.23
N ILE A 98 -8.76 -4.43 23.31
CA ILE A 98 -10.05 -5.08 23.64
C ILE A 98 -10.07 -5.59 25.08
N GLU A 99 -8.90 -5.91 25.64
CA GLU A 99 -8.75 -6.38 27.02
C GLU A 99 -7.77 -5.47 27.79
N PRO A 100 -8.27 -4.42 28.44
CA PRO A 100 -7.44 -3.53 29.23
C PRO A 100 -7.00 -4.22 30.53
N THR A 101 -5.74 -4.01 30.90
CA THR A 101 -5.19 -4.39 32.21
C THR A 101 -4.95 -3.14 33.05
N ASN A 102 -4.61 -3.30 34.34
CA ASN A 102 -4.36 -2.16 35.24
C ASN A 102 -3.29 -1.18 34.73
N THR A 103 -2.34 -1.65 33.92
CA THR A 103 -1.19 -0.87 33.46
C THR A 103 -0.98 -0.89 31.95
N GLY A 104 -1.76 -1.67 31.20
CA GLY A 104 -1.55 -1.86 29.76
C GLY A 104 -2.71 -2.61 29.09
N CYS A 105 -2.40 -3.47 28.13
CA CYS A 105 -3.38 -4.23 27.35
C CYS A 105 -2.92 -5.67 27.15
N SER A 106 -3.80 -6.68 27.36
CA SER A 106 -3.48 -8.11 27.17
C SER A 106 -3.83 -8.63 25.78
N ALA A 107 -4.79 -8.00 25.10
CA ALA A 107 -5.17 -8.35 23.74
C ALA A 107 -5.62 -7.10 22.96
N ALA A 108 -5.18 -6.98 21.71
CA ALA A 108 -5.56 -5.90 20.82
C ALA A 108 -6.13 -6.45 19.51
N GLN A 109 -7.06 -5.69 18.93
CA GLN A 109 -7.71 -6.02 17.66
C GLN A 109 -7.40 -4.94 16.63
N ARG A 110 -7.27 -5.33 15.37
CA ARG A 110 -7.05 -4.38 14.27
C ARG A 110 -8.27 -3.46 14.11
N HIS A 111 -8.03 -2.19 13.83
CA HIS A 111 -9.07 -1.23 13.48
C HIS A 111 -9.83 -1.67 12.23
N LYS A 112 -11.12 -1.38 12.16
CA LYS A 112 -11.90 -1.66 10.95
C LYS A 112 -11.49 -0.75 9.79
N SER A 113 -11.40 -1.33 8.59
CA SER A 113 -11.21 -0.56 7.36
C SER A 113 -12.58 -0.06 6.87
N CYS A 114 -12.81 1.25 6.93
CA CYS A 114 -14.06 1.84 6.44
C CYS A 114 -14.22 1.71 4.92
N GLU A 115 -13.10 1.63 4.19
CA GLU A 115 -13.10 1.53 2.73
C GLU A 115 -13.70 0.22 2.25
N GLU A 116 -13.39 -0.89 2.92
CA GLU A 116 -13.95 -2.22 2.64
C GLU A 116 -15.47 -2.26 2.86
N LEU A 117 -15.99 -1.37 3.72
CA LEU A 117 -17.42 -1.24 4.03
C LEU A 117 -18.13 -0.23 3.12
N ASN A 118 -17.46 0.38 2.13
CA ASN A 118 -18.00 1.47 1.29
C ASN A 118 -18.49 2.69 2.10
N LEU A 119 -17.89 2.91 3.28
CA LEU A 119 -18.19 4.03 4.17
C LEU A 119 -17.02 5.02 4.18
N ARG A 120 -17.27 6.28 4.52
CA ARG A 120 -16.17 7.22 4.78
C ARG A 120 -15.68 7.07 6.22
N LEU A 121 -14.36 7.21 6.41
CA LEU A 121 -13.77 7.37 7.73
C LEU A 121 -14.22 8.71 8.30
N ILE A 122 -14.90 8.69 9.45
CA ILE A 122 -15.31 9.90 10.18
C ILE A 122 -14.25 10.23 11.23
N THR A 123 -13.83 9.22 11.99
CA THR A 123 -12.87 9.36 13.08
C THR A 123 -11.84 8.25 12.98
N ALA A 124 -10.56 8.62 12.96
CA ALA A 124 -9.46 7.66 13.01
C ALA A 124 -9.50 6.87 14.32
N GLY A 125 -9.13 5.58 14.25
CA GLY A 125 -8.99 4.74 15.43
C GLY A 125 -7.81 5.20 16.30
N THR A 126 -7.88 4.88 17.58
CA THR A 126 -6.81 5.11 18.56
C THR A 126 -6.43 3.79 19.25
N ALA A 127 -5.41 3.79 20.09
CA ALA A 127 -5.07 2.61 20.89
C ALA A 127 -6.21 2.19 21.85
N ALA A 128 -7.14 3.09 22.20
CA ALA A 128 -8.22 2.79 23.13
C ALA A 128 -9.57 2.51 22.44
N ALA A 129 -9.75 2.96 21.19
CA ALA A 129 -11.03 2.88 20.50
C ALA A 129 -10.85 2.64 18.99
N ASP A 130 -11.76 1.85 18.41
CA ASP A 130 -11.78 1.56 16.98
C ASP A 130 -12.14 2.80 16.12
N ALA A 131 -11.80 2.74 14.84
CA ALA A 131 -12.15 3.75 13.85
C ALA A 131 -13.68 3.86 13.69
N GLN A 132 -14.19 5.08 13.50
CA GLN A 132 -15.62 5.28 13.22
C GLN A 132 -15.86 5.54 11.74
N CYS A 133 -16.78 4.77 11.16
CA CYS A 133 -17.18 4.88 9.76
C CYS A 133 -18.61 5.40 9.68
N GLY A 134 -18.93 6.19 8.66
CA GLY A 134 -20.31 6.57 8.41
C GLY A 134 -20.50 7.35 7.12
N GLY A 135 -21.74 7.44 6.66
CA GLY A 135 -22.09 7.96 5.33
C GLY A 135 -21.60 7.04 4.20
N LYS A 136 -22.45 6.84 3.18
CA LYS A 136 -22.04 6.12 1.98
C LYS A 136 -20.99 6.94 1.23
N ARG A 137 -19.96 6.26 0.69
CA ARG A 137 -19.06 6.86 -0.30
C ARG A 137 -19.87 7.07 -1.59
N SER A 138 -20.50 8.24 -1.72
CA SER A 138 -21.16 8.62 -2.97
C SER A 138 -20.08 8.84 -4.02
N ASN A 139 -20.12 8.05 -5.10
CA ASN A 139 -19.27 8.27 -6.25
C ASN A 139 -19.66 9.60 -6.93
N GLU A 140 -19.03 10.70 -6.52
CA GLU A 140 -19.15 12.00 -7.20
C GLU A 140 -18.72 11.93 -8.68
N THR A 141 -17.94 10.93 -9.05
CA THR A 141 -17.49 10.70 -10.42
C THR A 141 -18.64 10.42 -11.38
N ALA A 142 -19.73 9.80 -10.94
CA ALA A 142 -20.88 9.49 -11.81
C ALA A 142 -21.63 10.74 -12.29
N VAL A 143 -21.64 11.81 -11.50
CA VAL A 143 -22.35 13.07 -11.83
C VAL A 143 -21.56 13.90 -12.85
N TRP A 144 -20.22 13.90 -12.74
CA TRP A 144 -19.34 14.62 -13.66
C TRP A 144 -19.34 14.02 -15.08
N PHE A 145 -19.32 12.68 -15.19
CA PHE A 145 -19.36 12.00 -16.48
C PHE A 145 -20.73 12.05 -17.15
N GLY A 146 -21.83 12.21 -16.41
CA GLY A 146 -23.18 12.30 -17.00
C GLY A 146 -23.47 13.62 -17.75
N ILE A 147 -22.88 14.74 -17.31
CA ILE A 147 -23.22 16.08 -17.82
C ILE A 147 -22.19 16.59 -18.84
N ARG A 148 -20.90 16.26 -18.65
CA ARG A 148 -19.80 16.74 -19.51
C ARG A 148 -19.67 15.96 -20.82
N THR A 149 -19.98 14.66 -20.80
CA THR A 149 -19.82 13.76 -21.96
C THR A 149 -20.80 14.02 -23.11
N PRO A 150 -22.10 14.30 -22.92
CA PRO A 150 -22.98 14.56 -24.06
C PRO A 150 -22.60 15.84 -24.80
N LEU A 151 -22.24 16.91 -24.07
CA LEU A 151 -21.81 18.17 -24.68
C LEU A 151 -20.49 18.00 -25.45
N PHE A 152 -19.53 17.24 -24.90
CA PHE A 152 -18.26 16.96 -25.57
C PHE A 152 -18.45 16.12 -26.83
N VAL A 153 -19.31 15.09 -26.78
CA VAL A 153 -19.66 14.27 -27.94
C VAL A 153 -20.34 15.11 -29.04
N ILE A 154 -21.27 15.99 -28.67
CA ILE A 154 -21.94 16.90 -29.63
C ILE A 154 -20.92 17.85 -30.30
N LEU A 155 -19.99 18.42 -29.52
CA LEU A 155 -18.94 19.30 -30.07
C LEU A 155 -18.00 18.54 -31.03
N CYS A 156 -17.62 17.31 -30.70
CA CYS A 156 -16.82 16.46 -31.58
C CYS A 156 -17.55 16.11 -32.88
N ILE A 157 -18.85 15.77 -32.81
CA ILE A 157 -19.65 15.48 -34.01
C ILE A 157 -19.76 16.74 -34.88
N ALA A 158 -20.05 17.91 -34.28
CA ALA A 158 -20.11 19.17 -35.01
C ALA A 158 -18.77 19.53 -35.67
N SER A 159 -17.64 19.31 -34.98
CA SER A 159 -16.32 19.55 -35.57
C SER A 159 -16.05 18.59 -36.73
N PHE A 160 -16.36 17.30 -36.61
CA PHE A 160 -16.19 16.33 -37.69
C PHE A 160 -17.05 16.67 -38.92
N ILE A 161 -18.31 17.04 -38.71
CA ILE A 161 -19.21 17.48 -39.80
C ILE A 161 -18.65 18.73 -40.48
N SER A 162 -18.15 19.71 -39.71
CA SER A 162 -17.58 20.94 -40.27
C SER A 162 -16.33 20.69 -41.11
N VAL A 163 -15.42 19.81 -40.64
CA VAL A 163 -14.21 19.41 -41.39
C VAL A 163 -14.60 18.66 -42.65
N PHE A 164 -15.53 17.70 -42.55
CA PHE A 164 -15.98 16.94 -43.70
C PHE A 164 -16.64 17.86 -44.75
N ALA A 165 -17.52 18.77 -44.34
CA ALA A 165 -18.14 19.76 -45.23
C ALA A 165 -17.10 20.68 -45.89
N LEU A 166 -16.10 21.15 -45.13
CA LEU A 166 -15.02 21.98 -45.67
C LEU A 166 -14.19 21.22 -46.72
N THR A 167 -13.84 19.96 -46.42
CA THR A 167 -13.12 19.10 -47.38
C THR A 167 -13.97 18.81 -48.60
N ALA A 168 -15.26 18.48 -48.45
CA ALA A 168 -16.17 18.22 -49.56
C ALA A 168 -16.35 19.44 -50.47
N GLN A 169 -16.23 20.66 -49.94
CA GLN A 169 -16.39 21.91 -50.71
C GLN A 169 -15.06 22.41 -51.33
N LEU A 170 -13.91 22.05 -50.75
CA LEU A 170 -12.57 22.38 -51.26
C LEU A 170 -12.01 21.33 -52.25
N VAL A 171 -12.34 20.06 -52.08
CA VAL A 171 -11.95 18.94 -52.98
C VAL A 171 -12.33 19.19 -54.45
N PRO A 172 -13.55 19.65 -54.82
CA PRO A 172 -13.88 19.93 -56.22
C PRO A 172 -13.07 21.09 -56.83
N GLN A 173 -12.54 22.02 -56.02
CA GLN A 173 -11.66 23.10 -56.52
C GLN A 173 -10.22 22.60 -56.79
N LEU A 174 -9.76 21.57 -56.06
CA LEU A 174 -8.44 20.96 -56.26
C LEU A 174 -8.45 19.94 -57.42
N ASN A 175 -9.51 19.14 -57.55
CA ASN A 175 -9.69 18.20 -58.67
C ASN A 175 -9.83 18.91 -60.03
N GLY A 176 -10.25 20.18 -60.02
CA GLY A 176 -10.31 21.04 -61.22
C GLY A 176 -8.98 21.68 -61.61
N LEU A 177 -7.99 21.73 -60.71
CA LEU A 177 -6.64 22.22 -61.03
C LEU A 177 -5.79 21.11 -61.65
N GLU A 178 -5.82 19.90 -61.08
CA GLU A 178 -4.96 18.79 -61.51
C GLU A 178 -5.29 18.31 -62.94
N THR A 179 -6.57 18.31 -63.31
CA THR A 179 -7.05 17.95 -64.67
C THR A 179 -6.60 18.94 -65.74
N LYS A 180 -6.62 20.25 -65.45
CA LYS A 180 -6.17 21.29 -66.41
C LYS A 180 -4.64 21.31 -66.55
N THR A 181 -3.89 21.03 -65.49
CA THR A 181 -2.43 20.87 -65.58
C THR A 181 -2.02 19.60 -66.31
N LEU A 182 -2.73 18.48 -66.13
CA LEU A 182 -2.48 17.24 -66.88
C LEU A 182 -2.81 17.41 -68.36
N ASP A 183 -3.94 18.04 -68.72
CA ASP A 183 -4.27 18.31 -70.12
C ASP A 183 -3.26 19.25 -70.80
N TRP A 184 -2.75 20.26 -70.08
CA TRP A 184 -1.70 21.15 -70.59
C TRP A 184 -0.36 20.40 -70.78
N LEU A 185 0.06 19.57 -69.83
CA LEU A 185 1.30 18.77 -69.92
C LEU A 185 1.23 17.70 -71.03
N ILE A 186 0.08 17.04 -71.19
CA ILE A 186 -0.14 16.04 -72.25
C ILE A 186 -0.13 16.71 -73.64
N ASN A 187 -0.70 17.91 -73.78
CA ASN A 187 -0.63 18.68 -75.03
C ASN A 187 0.78 19.25 -75.30
N TYR A 188 1.49 19.68 -74.26
CA TYR A 188 2.86 20.20 -74.41
C TYR A 188 3.83 19.12 -74.88
N GLY A 189 3.76 17.90 -74.32
CA GLY A 189 4.60 16.76 -74.75
C GLY A 189 4.29 16.22 -76.15
N LYS A 190 3.09 16.47 -76.70
CA LYS A 190 2.71 16.07 -78.06
C LYS A 190 3.33 16.95 -79.16
N ASN A 191 3.75 18.18 -78.83
CA ASN A 191 4.40 19.08 -79.79
C ASN A 191 5.93 18.87 -79.90
N GLU A 192 6.60 18.31 -78.89
CA GLU A 192 8.03 18.00 -78.98
C GLU A 192 8.34 16.69 -79.72
N SER A 193 7.42 15.73 -79.74
CA SER A 193 7.60 14.46 -80.47
C SER A 193 7.52 14.60 -82.00
N SER A 194 7.12 15.77 -82.53
CA SER A 194 7.24 16.11 -83.96
C SER A 194 8.59 16.75 -84.32
N LEU A 195 9.31 17.33 -83.35
CA LEU A 195 10.59 18.00 -83.60
C LEU A 195 11.84 17.10 -83.39
N SER A 196 11.76 16.04 -82.58
CA SER A 196 12.91 15.16 -82.34
C SER A 196 13.19 14.16 -83.47
N PHE A 197 12.24 13.84 -84.36
CA PHE A 197 12.47 12.88 -85.46
C PHE A 197 13.05 13.51 -86.74
N LYS A 198 13.15 14.84 -86.82
CA LYS A 198 13.79 15.53 -87.96
C LYS A 198 15.28 15.86 -87.75
N MET A 199 15.84 15.57 -86.57
CA MET A 199 17.22 15.93 -86.22
C MET A 199 18.14 14.73 -85.98
N PHE A 200 17.78 13.55 -86.49
CA PHE A 200 18.65 12.35 -86.55
C PHE A 200 18.94 11.92 -88.01
N GLY A 201 18.77 12.83 -88.98
CA GLY A 201 19.09 12.63 -90.40
C GLY A 201 20.34 13.37 -90.89
N ILE A 202 21.06 14.09 -90.03
CA ILE A 202 22.29 14.82 -90.39
C ILE A 202 23.26 14.74 -89.21
N LEU A 203 23.96 13.60 -89.07
CA LEU A 203 25.37 13.48 -88.67
C LEU A 203 25.67 12.00 -88.33
N LYS A 204 26.27 11.33 -89.33
CA LYS A 204 26.85 9.97 -89.38
C LYS A 204 25.90 8.79 -89.48
#